data_AF-A0A554M5S5-F1
#
_entry.id   AF-A0A554M5S5-F1
#
_cell.length_a   1.000
_cell.length_b   1.000
_cell.length_c   1.000
_cell.angle_alpha   90.00
_cell.angle_beta   90.00
_cell.angle_gamma   90.00
#
_symmetry.space_group_name_H-M   'P 1'
#
loop_
_entity.id
_entity.type
_entity.pdbx_description
1 polymer ?
#
loop_
_entity_poly.entity_id
_entity_poly.type
_entity_poly.pdbx_seq_one_letter_code
_entity_poly.pdbx_strand_id
1 'polypeptide(L)'
;MKEIRKIKFAMSLLAMLFVFLPLATNAAIVPCATSEHPEPCTLCHFIVGIKNIIDWGMGVLTFVAIGAIVLGGIFYVISAGNQEMMTKAKNIIIQTLTGFAIVLGAWLIVTYSMYVIGASNKEGIMRTNGAWYDFTCDTVSNQSATPTFTSSTPTPTTTTTTTGTTVASAAVDSSGDCLNASDPGTQICAGFACKTCNLDSYLSAISSASVQFAIDANFIKGIIARESTCIATAQKNESDGTMSCGLMQINVSTQTECDYWKTHPAENIQKGTEILGGKVARARTIMDAQDYTTVTIEQMASAAYNCCANGEDPNSPSNDCTSANGWNLIPKWACPIDPGVGDFNMCAVKDYACSVTACI
;
A
#
# COMPACT_ATOMS: atom_id res chain seq x y z
N MET A 1 29.10 -55.60 -19.87
CA MET A 1 27.67 -55.40 -20.25
C MET A 1 26.72 -55.20 -19.06
N LYS A 2 26.85 -55.92 -17.93
CA LYS A 2 25.98 -55.76 -16.74
C LYS A 2 26.02 -54.35 -16.13
N GLU A 3 27.20 -53.73 -16.02
CA GLU A 3 27.36 -52.39 -15.42
C GLU A 3 26.78 -51.25 -16.28
N ILE A 4 26.86 -51.37 -17.62
CA ILE A 4 26.27 -50.41 -18.56
C ILE A 4 24.73 -50.42 -18.49
N ARG A 5 24.12 -51.60 -18.23
CA ARG A 5 22.67 -51.72 -18.02
C ARG A 5 22.21 -51.06 -16.71
N LYS A 6 23.01 -51.15 -15.65
CA LYS A 6 22.73 -50.48 -14.36
C LYS A 6 22.82 -48.96 -14.47
N ILE A 7 23.81 -48.44 -15.20
CA ILE A 7 23.96 -47.00 -15.45
C ILE A 7 22.79 -46.45 -16.28
N LYS A 8 22.37 -47.15 -17.33
CA LYS A 8 21.19 -46.74 -18.12
C LYS A 8 19.90 -46.76 -17.29
N PHE A 9 19.74 -47.75 -16.41
CA PHE A 9 18.59 -47.83 -15.51
C PHE A 9 18.62 -46.71 -14.46
N ALA A 10 19.77 -46.42 -13.85
CA ALA A 10 19.95 -45.34 -12.89
C ALA A 10 19.74 -43.94 -13.52
N MET A 11 20.16 -43.74 -14.77
CA MET A 11 19.97 -42.47 -15.49
C MET A 11 18.49 -42.25 -15.88
N SER A 12 17.78 -43.32 -16.26
CA SER A 12 16.33 -43.27 -16.47
C SER A 12 15.56 -42.99 -15.17
N LEU A 13 16.04 -43.53 -14.06
CA LEU A 13 15.41 -43.37 -12.74
C LEU A 13 15.69 -41.98 -12.15
N LEU A 14 16.88 -41.41 -12.36
CA LEU A 14 17.23 -40.04 -11.98
C LEU A 14 16.50 -38.99 -12.84
N ALA A 15 16.37 -39.23 -14.16
CA ALA A 15 15.58 -38.38 -15.04
C ALA A 15 14.08 -38.43 -14.67
N MET A 16 13.56 -39.61 -14.32
CA MET A 16 12.18 -39.76 -13.85
C MET A 16 11.98 -39.10 -12.47
N LEU A 17 12.95 -39.21 -11.54
CA LEU A 17 12.91 -38.52 -10.24
C LEU A 17 12.92 -36.99 -10.38
N PHE A 18 13.65 -36.45 -11.36
CA PHE A 18 13.67 -35.00 -11.66
C PHE A 18 12.36 -34.53 -12.31
N VAL A 19 11.72 -35.37 -13.15
CA VAL A 19 10.42 -35.08 -13.78
C VAL A 19 9.24 -35.23 -12.81
N PHE A 20 9.35 -36.11 -11.80
CA PHE A 20 8.32 -36.39 -10.80
C PHE A 20 8.49 -35.62 -9.48
N LEU A 21 9.47 -34.71 -9.37
CA LEU A 21 9.44 -33.72 -8.28
C LEU A 21 8.14 -32.94 -8.41
N PRO A 22 7.26 -32.96 -7.39
CA PRO A 22 6.05 -32.17 -7.44
C PRO A 22 6.50 -30.71 -7.44
N LEU A 23 6.37 -30.05 -8.59
CA LEU A 23 6.16 -28.62 -8.63
C LEU A 23 4.80 -28.39 -7.98
N ALA A 24 4.73 -28.51 -6.65
CA ALA A 24 3.58 -28.17 -5.86
C ALA A 24 3.41 -26.66 -5.99
N THR A 25 2.69 -26.27 -7.04
CA THR A 25 2.36 -24.90 -7.35
C THR A 25 0.84 -24.86 -7.41
N ASN A 26 0.23 -24.44 -6.30
CA ASN A 26 -1.15 -23.99 -6.29
C ASN A 26 -1.19 -22.67 -7.05
N ALA A 27 -1.19 -22.76 -8.38
CA ALA A 27 -1.11 -21.62 -9.27
C ALA A 27 -2.53 -21.15 -9.63
N ALA A 28 -3.15 -20.40 -8.74
CA ALA A 28 -4.13 -19.42 -9.19
C ALA A 28 -3.35 -18.34 -9.96
N ILE A 29 -3.23 -18.55 -11.28
CA ILE A 29 -2.51 -17.64 -12.19
C ILE A 29 -3.09 -16.23 -12.12
N VAL A 30 -4.40 -16.11 -11.89
CA VAL A 30 -5.06 -14.85 -11.59
C VAL A 30 -5.74 -15.00 -10.23
N PRO A 31 -5.43 -14.15 -9.22
CA PRO A 31 -5.95 -14.32 -7.86
C PRO A 31 -7.36 -13.73 -7.69
N CYS A 32 -8.27 -14.06 -8.62
CA CYS A 32 -9.67 -13.60 -8.60
C CYS A 32 -10.57 -14.63 -9.30
N ALA A 33 -11.89 -14.54 -9.06
CA ALA A 33 -12.89 -15.49 -9.57
C ALA A 33 -12.56 -16.98 -9.31
N THR A 34 -11.93 -17.27 -8.17
CA THR A 34 -11.65 -18.65 -7.72
C THR A 34 -12.55 -19.02 -6.53
N SER A 35 -12.62 -20.31 -6.20
CA SER A 35 -13.37 -20.80 -5.03
C SER A 35 -12.86 -20.26 -3.69
N GLU A 36 -11.61 -19.77 -3.64
CA GLU A 36 -11.05 -19.11 -2.44
C GLU A 36 -11.14 -17.58 -2.49
N HIS A 37 -11.22 -16.99 -3.69
CA HIS A 37 -11.33 -15.54 -3.92
C HIS A 37 -12.45 -15.26 -4.94
N PRO A 38 -13.73 -15.17 -4.51
CA PRO A 38 -14.88 -15.06 -5.41
C PRO A 38 -15.11 -13.64 -5.97
N GLU A 39 -14.23 -12.69 -5.63
CA GLU A 39 -14.32 -11.31 -6.08
C GLU A 39 -14.13 -11.17 -7.61
N PRO A 40 -14.87 -10.25 -8.26
CA PRO A 40 -14.71 -9.99 -9.69
C PRO A 40 -13.29 -9.51 -10.03
N CYS A 41 -12.74 -10.03 -11.11
CA CYS A 41 -11.39 -9.69 -11.55
C CYS A 41 -11.28 -8.22 -11.98
N THR A 42 -10.41 -7.47 -11.31
CA THR A 42 -10.01 -6.11 -11.71
C THR A 42 -8.76 -6.14 -12.61
N LEU A 43 -8.45 -5.01 -13.27
CA LEU A 43 -7.23 -4.86 -14.06
C LEU A 43 -5.95 -5.08 -13.23
N CYS A 44 -6.00 -4.77 -11.93
CA CYS A 44 -4.88 -4.97 -11.01
C CYS A 44 -4.59 -6.46 -10.79
N HIS A 45 -5.63 -7.28 -10.63
CA HIS A 45 -5.52 -8.73 -10.55
C HIS A 45 -4.92 -9.36 -11.82
N PHE A 46 -5.18 -8.77 -12.99
CA PHE A 46 -4.58 -9.19 -14.26
C PHE A 46 -3.06 -8.93 -14.32
N ILE A 47 -2.61 -7.75 -13.85
CA ILE A 47 -1.19 -7.39 -13.82
C ILE A 47 -0.40 -8.27 -12.84
N VAL A 48 -0.96 -8.52 -11.64
CA VAL A 48 -0.40 -9.47 -10.67
C VAL A 48 -0.34 -10.88 -11.26
N GLY A 49 -1.37 -11.27 -12.03
CA GLY A 49 -1.37 -12.57 -12.71
C GLY A 49 -0.27 -12.72 -13.76
N ILE A 50 0.01 -11.68 -14.54
CA ILE A 50 1.15 -11.68 -15.50
C ILE A 50 2.48 -11.87 -14.76
N LYS A 51 2.67 -11.21 -13.61
CA LYS A 51 3.86 -11.42 -12.78
C LYS A 51 3.99 -12.88 -12.35
N ASN A 52 2.91 -13.47 -11.84
CA ASN A 52 2.90 -14.86 -11.40
C ASN A 52 3.24 -15.83 -12.54
N ILE A 53 2.79 -15.55 -13.77
CA ILE A 53 3.16 -16.33 -14.97
C ILE A 53 4.66 -16.20 -15.26
N ILE A 54 5.21 -15.00 -15.18
CA ILE A 54 6.63 -14.74 -15.47
C ILE A 54 7.50 -15.42 -14.42
N ASP A 55 7.17 -15.30 -13.13
CA ASP A 55 7.91 -15.92 -12.04
C ASP A 55 7.84 -17.45 -12.13
N TRP A 56 6.66 -17.99 -12.43
CA TRP A 56 6.49 -19.43 -12.68
C TRP A 56 7.31 -19.89 -13.88
N GLY A 57 7.24 -19.18 -15.02
CA GLY A 57 7.98 -19.51 -16.23
C GLY A 57 9.49 -19.46 -16.01
N MET A 58 9.98 -18.50 -15.23
CA MET A 58 11.38 -18.36 -14.88
C MET A 58 11.86 -19.49 -13.94
N GLY A 59 10.99 -19.94 -13.03
CA GLY A 59 11.22 -21.15 -12.22
C GLY A 59 11.34 -22.41 -13.08
N VAL A 60 10.42 -22.63 -14.01
CA VAL A 60 10.43 -23.77 -14.94
C VAL A 60 11.68 -23.75 -15.83
N LEU A 61 12.03 -22.59 -16.40
CA LEU A 61 13.23 -22.44 -17.24
C LEU A 61 14.51 -22.73 -16.47
N THR A 62 14.62 -22.25 -15.23
CA THR A 62 15.79 -22.50 -14.37
C THR A 62 15.91 -24.00 -14.06
N PHE A 63 14.80 -24.67 -13.78
CA PHE A 63 14.78 -26.11 -13.52
C PHE A 63 15.21 -26.93 -14.75
N VAL A 64 14.67 -26.59 -15.93
CA VAL A 64 15.03 -27.25 -17.20
C VAL A 64 16.50 -27.01 -17.54
N ALA A 65 17.02 -25.80 -17.30
CA ALA A 65 18.41 -25.46 -17.53
C ALA A 65 19.36 -26.30 -16.65
N ILE A 66 19.05 -26.45 -15.36
CA ILE A 66 19.81 -27.32 -14.45
C ILE A 66 19.77 -28.77 -14.95
N GLY A 67 18.59 -29.27 -15.33
CA GLY A 67 18.44 -30.63 -15.86
C GLY A 67 19.26 -30.89 -17.13
N ALA A 68 19.23 -29.97 -18.09
CA ALA A 68 19.99 -30.08 -19.34
C ALA A 68 21.51 -30.00 -19.11
N ILE A 69 21.98 -29.18 -18.17
CA ILE A 69 23.41 -29.12 -17.79
C ILE A 69 23.84 -30.45 -17.14
N VAL A 70 23.04 -31.01 -16.24
CA VAL A 70 23.33 -32.30 -15.60
C VAL A 70 23.39 -33.42 -16.65
N LEU A 71 22.43 -33.47 -17.58
CA LEU A 71 22.45 -34.44 -18.69
C LEU A 71 23.70 -34.27 -19.57
N GLY A 72 24.06 -33.03 -19.91
CA GLY A 72 25.29 -32.72 -20.64
C GLY A 72 26.54 -33.21 -19.92
N GLY A 73 26.62 -33.01 -18.60
CA GLY A 73 27.72 -33.48 -17.75
C GLY A 73 27.83 -35.01 -17.72
N ILE A 74 26.70 -35.71 -17.62
CA ILE A 74 26.65 -37.18 -17.64
C ILE A 74 27.11 -37.72 -19.01
N PHE A 75 26.61 -37.14 -20.11
CA PHE A 75 27.05 -37.51 -21.46
C PHE A 75 28.55 -37.28 -21.65
N TYR A 76 29.10 -36.20 -21.07
CA TYR A 76 30.52 -35.90 -21.14
C TYR A 76 31.38 -36.99 -20.46
N VAL A 77 31.01 -37.42 -19.25
CA VAL A 77 31.75 -38.44 -18.48
C VAL A 77 31.67 -39.82 -19.15
N ILE A 78 30.50 -40.20 -19.69
CA ILE A 78 30.28 -41.53 -20.28
C ILE A 78 30.90 -41.65 -21.69
N SER A 79 31.24 -40.54 -22.33
CA SER A 79 31.78 -40.53 -23.69
C SER A 79 33.09 -41.32 -23.84
N ALA A 80 33.83 -41.58 -22.75
CA ALA A 80 34.98 -42.50 -22.71
C ALA A 80 36.00 -42.34 -23.87
N GLY A 81 36.18 -41.11 -24.37
CA GLY A 81 37.10 -40.77 -25.47
C GLY A 81 36.48 -40.73 -26.89
N ASN A 82 35.19 -41.05 -27.05
CA ASN A 82 34.48 -40.86 -28.31
C ASN A 82 34.25 -39.36 -28.58
N GLN A 83 34.95 -38.83 -29.60
CA GLN A 83 34.90 -37.41 -29.99
C GLN A 83 33.50 -36.94 -30.39
N GLU A 84 32.70 -37.80 -31.02
CA GLU A 84 31.34 -37.44 -31.46
C GLU A 84 30.43 -37.19 -30.25
N MET A 85 30.52 -38.06 -29.23
CA MET A 85 29.70 -37.97 -28.02
C MET A 85 30.15 -36.82 -27.11
N MET A 86 31.47 -36.57 -27.02
CA MET A 86 32.00 -35.41 -26.31
C MET A 86 31.56 -34.09 -26.95
N THR A 87 31.53 -34.03 -28.28
CA THR A 87 31.08 -32.84 -29.02
C THR A 87 29.59 -32.59 -28.79
N LYS A 88 28.76 -33.63 -28.83
CA LYS A 88 27.33 -33.55 -28.50
C LYS A 88 27.10 -33.06 -27.07
N ALA A 89 27.83 -33.58 -26.08
CA ALA A 89 27.73 -33.16 -24.68
C ALA A 89 28.07 -31.67 -24.50
N LYS A 90 29.16 -31.19 -25.12
CA LYS A 90 29.54 -29.78 -25.09
C LYS A 90 28.49 -28.88 -25.75
N ASN A 91 27.94 -29.30 -26.88
CA ASN A 91 26.90 -28.54 -27.58
C ASN A 91 25.63 -28.39 -26.74
N ILE A 92 25.20 -29.43 -26.02
CA ILE A 92 24.04 -29.36 -25.11
C ILE A 92 24.29 -28.31 -24.01
N ILE A 93 25.47 -28.33 -23.41
CA ILE A 93 25.83 -27.38 -22.33
C ILE A 93 25.87 -25.94 -22.87
N ILE A 94 26.53 -25.71 -24.02
CA ILE A 94 26.64 -24.39 -24.63
C ILE A 94 25.27 -23.86 -25.04
N GLN A 95 24.44 -24.67 -25.69
CA GLN A 95 23.09 -24.26 -26.09
C GLN A 95 22.21 -23.92 -24.89
N THR A 96 22.32 -24.69 -23.80
CA THR A 96 21.59 -24.41 -22.55
C THR A 96 22.04 -23.09 -21.93
N LEU A 97 23.36 -22.84 -21.86
CA LEU A 97 23.91 -21.59 -21.34
C LEU A 97 23.52 -20.38 -22.19
N THR A 98 23.56 -20.50 -23.52
CA THR A 98 23.14 -19.43 -24.43
C THR A 98 21.66 -19.12 -24.26
N GLY A 99 20.79 -20.14 -24.18
CA GLY A 99 19.37 -19.94 -23.94
C GLY A 99 19.09 -19.26 -22.60
N PHE A 100 19.77 -19.70 -21.53
CA PHE A 100 19.63 -19.09 -20.21
C PHE A 100 20.12 -17.63 -20.18
N ALA A 101 21.25 -17.33 -20.84
CA ALA A 101 21.78 -15.98 -20.96
C ALA A 101 20.83 -15.03 -21.71
N ILE A 102 20.14 -15.50 -22.75
CA ILE A 102 19.15 -14.71 -23.48
C ILE A 102 17.96 -14.35 -22.58
N VAL A 103 17.45 -15.31 -21.83
CA VAL A 103 16.30 -15.09 -20.91
C VAL A 103 16.67 -14.11 -19.80
N LEU A 104 17.83 -14.29 -19.16
CA LEU A 104 18.32 -13.36 -18.15
C LEU A 104 18.59 -11.97 -18.75
N GLY A 105 19.13 -11.90 -19.96
CA GLY A 105 19.31 -10.65 -20.69
C GLY A 105 18.00 -9.94 -20.96
N ALA A 106 16.96 -10.66 -21.39
CA ALA A 106 15.64 -10.09 -21.61
C ALA A 106 15.03 -9.54 -20.31
N TRP A 107 15.11 -10.29 -19.21
CA TRP A 107 14.64 -9.82 -17.89
C TRP A 107 15.38 -8.57 -17.43
N LEU A 108 16.71 -8.52 -17.62
CA LEU A 108 17.53 -7.36 -17.28
C LEU A 108 17.22 -6.15 -18.15
N ILE A 109 16.99 -6.33 -19.45
CA ILE A 109 16.60 -5.24 -20.37
C ILE A 109 15.23 -4.67 -19.99
N VAL A 110 14.24 -5.51 -19.70
CA VAL A 110 12.91 -5.06 -19.27
C VAL A 110 13.01 -4.29 -17.96
N THR A 111 13.74 -4.84 -16.98
CA THR A 111 13.93 -4.18 -15.69
C THR A 111 14.66 -2.85 -15.82
N TYR A 112 15.72 -2.79 -16.62
CA TYR A 112 16.50 -1.58 -16.85
C TYR A 112 15.74 -0.53 -17.64
N SER A 113 15.02 -0.92 -18.71
CA SER A 113 14.20 0.00 -19.50
C SER A 113 13.07 0.61 -18.68
N MET A 114 12.39 -0.19 -17.85
CA MET A 114 11.38 0.31 -16.92
C MET A 114 11.98 1.15 -15.79
N TYR A 115 13.19 0.84 -15.32
CA TYR A 115 13.89 1.69 -14.36
C TYR A 115 14.23 3.07 -14.94
N VAL A 116 14.74 3.14 -16.18
CA VAL A 116 15.09 4.40 -16.86
C VAL A 116 13.83 5.23 -17.17
N ILE A 117 12.76 4.59 -17.64
CA ILE A 117 11.49 5.27 -17.92
C ILE A 117 10.78 5.68 -16.62
N GLY A 118 10.82 4.84 -15.58
CA GLY A 118 10.27 5.13 -14.25
C GLY A 118 11.02 6.25 -13.51
N ALA A 119 12.34 6.35 -13.68
CA ALA A 119 13.14 7.45 -13.15
C ALA A 119 12.79 8.82 -13.77
N SER A 120 12.15 8.83 -14.93
CA SER A 120 11.74 10.04 -15.66
C SER A 120 10.33 10.51 -15.32
N ASN A 121 9.52 9.67 -14.67
CA ASN A 121 8.11 9.93 -14.38
C ASN A 121 7.88 10.01 -12.86
N LYS A 122 8.07 11.22 -12.30
CA LYS A 122 7.83 11.51 -10.87
C LYS A 122 6.34 11.46 -10.46
N GLU A 123 5.42 11.14 -11.38
CA GLU A 123 3.98 10.92 -11.14
C GLU A 123 3.46 9.57 -11.67
N GLY A 124 4.35 8.64 -12.03
CA GLY A 124 3.97 7.35 -12.62
C GLY A 124 3.77 6.22 -11.60
N ILE A 125 2.97 5.21 -12.00
CA ILE A 125 2.51 3.97 -11.34
C ILE A 125 3.64 3.06 -10.77
N MET A 126 4.89 3.53 -10.70
CA MET A 126 6.04 2.76 -10.21
C MET A 126 6.61 3.38 -8.93
N ARG A 127 5.97 3.05 -7.81
CA ARG A 127 6.59 3.13 -6.49
C ARG A 127 6.60 1.75 -5.89
N THR A 128 7.77 1.12 -5.91
CA THR A 128 8.48 0.61 -4.72
C THR A 128 9.75 -0.13 -5.21
N ASN A 129 10.92 0.27 -4.69
CA ASN A 129 12.21 -0.45 -4.78
C ASN A 129 12.77 -0.85 -6.16
N GLY A 130 12.42 -0.16 -7.25
CA GLY A 130 13.04 -0.38 -8.57
C GLY A 130 12.60 -1.67 -9.29
N ALA A 131 11.59 -2.35 -8.77
CA ALA A 131 10.95 -3.49 -9.42
C ALA A 131 9.83 -2.99 -10.35
N TRP A 132 9.94 -3.28 -11.65
CA TRP A 132 8.95 -2.86 -12.66
C TRP A 132 7.57 -3.50 -12.51
N TYR A 133 7.44 -4.51 -11.64
CA TYR A 133 6.26 -5.34 -11.49
C TYR A 133 5.41 -4.99 -10.27
N ASP A 134 5.81 -4.00 -9.47
CA ASP A 134 5.11 -3.57 -8.26
C ASP A 134 4.35 -2.28 -8.53
N PHE A 135 3.03 -2.41 -8.68
CA PHE A 135 2.12 -1.31 -8.97
C PHE A 135 1.11 -1.20 -7.83
N THR A 136 0.96 -0.01 -7.24
CA THR A 136 -0.09 0.26 -6.25
C THR A 136 -1.44 0.27 -6.95
N CYS A 137 -2.24 -0.78 -6.74
CA CYS A 137 -3.41 -1.06 -7.56
C CYS A 137 -4.48 -1.77 -6.68
N ASP A 138 -5.70 -1.23 -6.60
CA ASP A 138 -6.79 -1.76 -5.77
C ASP A 138 -7.51 -2.96 -6.40
N THR A 139 -7.78 -4.00 -5.61
CA THR A 139 -8.41 -5.25 -6.03
C THR A 139 -9.94 -5.26 -5.93
N VAL A 140 -10.55 -4.19 -5.40
CA VAL A 140 -12.00 -4.08 -5.22
C VAL A 140 -12.71 -3.58 -6.48
N SER A 141 -13.56 -4.41 -7.07
CA SER A 141 -14.46 -4.06 -8.17
C SER A 141 -15.78 -3.52 -7.64
N ASN A 142 -16.02 -2.22 -7.77
CA ASN A 142 -17.32 -1.61 -7.52
C ASN A 142 -18.20 -1.70 -8.78
N GLN A 143 -19.10 -2.69 -8.85
CA GLN A 143 -20.25 -2.63 -9.77
C GLN A 143 -21.57 -2.61 -8.98
N SER A 144 -22.18 -1.43 -9.06
CA SER A 144 -23.56 -1.00 -8.86
C SER A 144 -24.59 -2.06 -8.44
N ALA A 145 -25.23 -1.81 -7.30
CA ALA A 145 -26.61 -2.21 -7.03
C ALA A 145 -27.53 -0.98 -7.04
N THR A 146 -28.56 -1.06 -7.87
CA THR A 146 -29.62 -0.09 -8.19
C THR A 146 -30.40 0.42 -6.95
N PRO A 147 -30.77 1.71 -6.86
CA PRO A 147 -31.52 2.24 -5.72
C PRO A 147 -33.03 1.98 -5.86
N THR A 148 -33.67 1.50 -4.79
CA THR A 148 -35.13 1.55 -4.64
C THR A 148 -35.48 2.75 -3.77
N PHE A 149 -36.24 3.69 -4.35
CA PHE A 149 -36.69 4.93 -3.71
C PHE A 149 -37.93 4.69 -2.84
N THR A 150 -37.93 5.16 -1.60
CA THR A 150 -39.15 5.60 -0.92
C THR A 150 -38.89 6.86 -0.11
N SER A 151 -39.70 7.86 -0.40
CA SER A 151 -39.71 9.23 0.09
C SER A 151 -40.58 9.40 1.34
N SER A 152 -40.12 10.21 2.31
CA SER A 152 -40.98 11.22 2.98
C SER A 152 -40.19 12.17 3.91
N THR A 153 -40.13 13.41 3.42
CA THR A 153 -40.04 14.78 3.97
C THR A 153 -40.21 15.05 5.49
N PRO A 154 -39.62 16.17 6.02
CA PRO A 154 -39.19 16.36 7.42
C PRO A 154 -40.02 17.39 8.22
N THR A 155 -39.67 17.63 9.49
CA THR A 155 -40.14 18.78 10.30
C THR A 155 -39.05 19.18 11.32
N PRO A 156 -38.89 20.49 11.67
CA PRO A 156 -37.60 21.10 12.00
C PRO A 156 -37.46 21.55 13.48
N THR A 157 -36.44 22.38 13.73
CA THR A 157 -36.17 23.28 14.89
C THR A 157 -35.30 22.64 16.00
N THR A 158 -34.30 23.27 16.64
CA THR A 158 -33.93 24.69 16.80
C THR A 158 -32.44 24.81 17.19
N THR A 159 -31.82 25.88 16.73
CA THR A 159 -30.52 26.48 17.07
C THR A 159 -30.25 26.61 18.58
N THR A 160 -29.02 26.32 19.05
CA THR A 160 -28.35 27.14 20.07
C THR A 160 -26.82 27.02 20.03
N THR A 161 -26.18 28.18 20.06
CA THR A 161 -24.75 28.48 20.04
C THR A 161 -24.09 28.26 21.41
N THR A 162 -22.91 27.61 21.50
CA THR A 162 -21.79 28.07 22.38
C THR A 162 -20.45 27.35 22.13
N THR A 163 -19.44 28.18 21.83
CA THR A 163 -18.02 28.23 22.27
C THR A 163 -17.29 26.95 22.70
N GLY A 164 -16.16 26.70 22.04
CA GLY A 164 -15.33 25.50 22.18
C GLY A 164 -14.55 25.31 23.48
N THR A 165 -14.13 24.07 23.69
CA THR A 165 -13.03 23.63 24.58
C THR A 165 -12.48 22.31 24.03
N THR A 166 -11.15 22.22 23.95
CA THR A 166 -10.37 21.03 23.58
C THR A 166 -10.62 19.87 24.53
N VAL A 167 -10.83 18.64 24.02
CA VAL A 167 -10.87 17.43 24.84
C VAL A 167 -9.87 16.40 24.33
N ALA A 168 -8.90 16.07 25.17
CA ALA A 168 -8.15 14.83 25.09
C ALA A 168 -8.91 13.74 25.85
N SER A 169 -9.03 12.57 25.24
CA SER A 169 -9.29 11.25 25.86
C SER A 169 -10.53 11.11 26.75
N ALA A 170 -11.65 10.67 26.15
CA ALA A 170 -12.57 9.66 26.68
C ALA A 170 -13.62 9.33 25.63
N ALA A 171 -14.13 8.09 25.67
CA ALA A 171 -15.22 7.58 24.86
C ALA A 171 -16.44 8.53 24.84
N VAL A 172 -17.22 8.48 23.74
CA VAL A 172 -18.58 9.00 23.72
C VAL A 172 -19.32 8.55 24.97
N ASP A 173 -19.84 9.50 25.74
CA ASP A 173 -20.94 9.17 26.64
C ASP A 173 -22.23 9.08 25.82
N SER A 174 -23.25 8.48 26.42
CA SER A 174 -24.58 8.22 25.87
C SER A 174 -25.38 9.47 25.40
N SER A 175 -24.74 10.64 25.25
CA SER A 175 -25.35 11.94 24.91
C SER A 175 -24.95 12.51 23.53
N GLY A 176 -24.10 11.85 22.74
CA GLY A 176 -23.89 12.22 21.32
C GLY A 176 -22.95 13.39 21.01
N ASP A 177 -21.84 13.55 21.73
CA ASP A 177 -20.80 14.54 21.39
C ASP A 177 -19.47 13.88 20.95
N CYS A 178 -19.30 13.73 19.63
CA CYS A 178 -18.04 13.40 18.97
C CYS A 178 -17.58 14.66 18.22
N LEU A 179 -17.10 15.61 19.03
CA LEU A 179 -16.68 16.98 18.71
C LEU A 179 -17.72 17.81 17.93
N ASN A 180 -18.93 17.79 18.52
CA ASN A 180 -20.19 18.52 18.35
C ASN A 180 -20.68 18.68 16.92
N ALA A 181 -20.90 17.51 16.30
CA ALA A 181 -21.17 17.25 14.90
C ALA A 181 -22.30 18.07 14.24
N SER A 182 -22.18 18.28 12.92
CA SER A 182 -23.28 18.68 12.01
C SER A 182 -22.86 18.33 10.57
N ASP A 183 -23.69 18.13 9.55
CA ASP A 183 -25.12 17.83 9.35
C ASP A 183 -25.19 17.17 7.94
N PRO A 184 -26.35 16.62 7.55
CA PRO A 184 -27.03 16.92 6.29
C PRO A 184 -27.07 18.40 5.81
N GLY A 185 -25.93 19.09 5.67
CA GLY A 185 -25.90 20.44 5.04
C GLY A 185 -24.78 21.39 5.49
N THR A 186 -24.00 21.04 6.51
CA THR A 186 -22.88 21.82 7.02
C THR A 186 -21.57 21.03 7.09
N GLN A 187 -20.45 21.75 7.23
CA GLN A 187 -19.09 21.22 7.22
C GLN A 187 -18.76 20.44 8.51
N ILE A 188 -18.29 19.20 8.35
CA ILE A 188 -17.96 18.27 9.45
C ILE A 188 -16.89 18.80 10.42
N CYS A 189 -16.01 19.67 9.93
CA CYS A 189 -14.90 20.26 10.69
C CYS A 189 -15.10 21.74 11.06
N ALA A 190 -16.35 22.22 11.13
CA ALA A 190 -16.62 23.60 11.53
C ALA A 190 -16.13 23.89 12.97
N GLY A 191 -15.48 25.04 13.16
CA GLY A 191 -15.05 25.51 14.48
C GLY A 191 -13.71 24.97 14.98
N PHE A 192 -13.02 24.12 14.21
CA PHE A 192 -11.67 23.68 14.52
C PHE A 192 -10.66 24.79 14.24
N ALA A 193 -9.61 24.83 15.07
CA ALA A 193 -8.52 25.79 14.95
C ALA A 193 -7.22 25.09 14.56
N CYS A 194 -6.47 25.73 13.65
CA CYS A 194 -5.14 25.27 13.30
C CYS A 194 -4.22 25.29 14.52
N LYS A 195 -3.55 24.17 14.79
CA LYS A 195 -2.43 24.15 15.72
C LYS A 195 -1.20 24.70 15.01
N THR A 196 -0.60 25.76 15.54
CA THR A 196 0.61 26.39 14.98
C THR A 196 1.81 26.19 15.88
N CYS A 197 3.00 26.13 15.28
CA CYS A 197 4.28 26.13 15.97
C CYS A 197 5.39 26.64 15.04
N ASN A 198 6.58 26.93 15.58
CA ASN A 198 7.67 27.53 14.80
C ASN A 198 8.27 26.51 13.82
N LEU A 199 8.22 26.85 12.52
CA LEU A 199 8.78 26.04 11.42
C LEU A 199 9.76 26.83 10.54
N ASP A 200 10.27 27.97 11.02
CA ASP A 200 11.08 28.90 10.21
C ASP A 200 12.30 28.21 9.61
N SER A 201 12.97 27.37 10.40
CA SER A 201 14.12 26.56 9.99
C SER A 201 13.83 25.52 8.91
N TYR A 202 12.54 25.19 8.69
CA TYR A 202 12.11 24.10 7.82
C TYR A 202 11.27 24.57 6.63
N LEU A 203 11.04 25.88 6.48
CA LEU A 203 10.20 26.43 5.39
C LEU A 203 10.67 26.04 3.99
N SER A 204 11.99 25.96 3.77
CA SER A 204 12.57 25.52 2.49
C SER A 204 12.25 24.05 2.19
N ALA A 205 12.37 23.18 3.20
CA ALA A 205 12.04 21.76 3.08
C ALA A 205 10.53 21.54 2.85
N ILE A 206 9.69 22.30 3.56
CA ILE A 206 8.22 22.28 3.40
C ILE A 206 7.82 22.75 2.01
N SER A 207 8.38 23.88 1.54
CA SER A 207 8.10 24.40 0.19
C SER A 207 8.54 23.40 -0.89
N SER A 208 9.73 22.80 -0.73
CA SER A 208 10.21 21.76 -1.64
C SER A 208 9.29 20.54 -1.66
N ALA A 209 8.84 20.06 -0.50
CA ALA A 209 7.95 18.91 -0.40
C ALA A 209 6.56 19.21 -0.98
N SER A 210 6.03 20.41 -0.71
CA SER A 210 4.76 20.90 -1.22
C SER A 210 4.70 20.86 -2.74
N VAL A 211 5.71 21.44 -3.40
CA VAL A 211 5.81 21.42 -4.86
C VAL A 211 6.04 20.00 -5.39
N GLN A 212 6.90 19.22 -4.73
CA GLN A 212 7.27 17.89 -5.20
C GLN A 212 6.11 16.89 -5.18
N PHE A 213 5.25 16.96 -4.16
CA PHE A 213 4.16 16.00 -3.97
C PHE A 213 2.77 16.58 -4.25
N ALA A 214 2.72 17.83 -4.75
CA ALA A 214 1.48 18.57 -5.00
C ALA A 214 0.56 18.63 -3.76
N ILE A 215 1.15 18.83 -2.59
CA ILE A 215 0.45 18.98 -1.31
C ILE A 215 0.55 20.43 -0.85
N ASP A 216 -0.55 20.99 -0.36
CA ASP A 216 -0.54 22.35 0.16
C ASP A 216 0.48 22.52 1.32
N ALA A 217 1.24 23.61 1.29
CA ALA A 217 2.29 23.85 2.25
C ALA A 217 1.75 24.06 3.68
N ASN A 218 0.55 24.62 3.84
CA ASN A 218 -0.08 24.77 5.15
C ASN A 218 -0.67 23.46 5.64
N PHE A 219 -1.11 22.57 4.74
CA PHE A 219 -1.47 21.20 5.09
C PHE A 219 -0.27 20.45 5.72
N ILE A 220 0.90 20.53 5.09
CA ILE A 220 2.14 19.92 5.63
C ILE A 220 2.47 20.50 7.01
N LYS A 221 2.37 21.82 7.19
CA LYS A 221 2.58 22.48 8.49
C LYS A 221 1.60 21.99 9.55
N GLY A 222 0.33 21.84 9.20
CA GLY A 222 -0.72 21.34 10.09
C GLY A 222 -0.43 19.92 10.59
N ILE A 223 0.00 19.03 9.69
CA ILE A 223 0.45 17.67 10.05
C ILE A 223 1.64 17.75 11.01
N ILE A 224 2.71 18.49 10.67
CA ILE A 224 3.90 18.60 11.54
C ILE A 224 3.52 19.11 12.95
N ALA A 225 2.62 20.10 13.03
CA ALA A 225 2.18 20.67 14.30
C ALA A 225 1.39 19.68 15.15
N ARG A 226 0.57 18.82 14.53
CA ARG A 226 -0.19 17.78 15.23
C ARG A 226 0.69 16.58 15.59
N GLU A 227 1.63 16.20 14.73
CA GLU A 227 2.49 15.04 14.92
C GLU A 227 3.59 15.25 15.97
N SER A 228 4.35 16.33 15.85
CA SER A 228 5.54 16.53 16.69
C SER A 228 5.48 17.81 17.52
N THR A 229 4.45 18.64 17.36
CA THR A 229 4.47 20.03 17.87
C THR A 229 5.69 20.80 17.35
N CYS A 230 6.06 20.55 16.09
CA CYS A 230 7.23 21.11 15.43
C CYS A 230 8.59 20.75 16.07
N ILE A 231 8.65 19.64 16.81
CA ILE A 231 9.88 19.18 17.45
C ILE A 231 10.55 18.14 16.55
N ALA A 232 11.67 18.51 15.93
CA ALA A 232 12.39 17.61 15.02
C ALA A 232 12.94 16.34 15.69
N THR A 233 13.16 16.38 17.01
CA THR A 233 13.65 15.23 17.79
C THR A 233 12.53 14.41 18.43
N ALA A 234 11.26 14.70 18.13
CA ALA A 234 10.12 14.00 18.70
C ALA A 234 10.16 12.51 18.38
N GLN A 235 9.82 11.71 19.38
CA GLN A 235 9.75 10.26 19.27
C GLN A 235 8.57 9.78 20.11
N LYS A 236 7.72 8.95 19.51
CA LYS A 236 6.65 8.23 20.19
C LYS A 236 6.90 6.73 20.04
N ASN A 237 6.88 6.00 21.16
CA ASN A 237 6.96 4.55 21.14
C ASN A 237 5.54 4.01 21.01
N GLU A 238 5.28 3.22 19.98
CA GLU A 238 3.98 2.64 19.70
C GLU A 238 3.79 1.31 20.46
N SER A 239 2.55 0.90 20.64
CA SER A 239 2.19 -0.31 21.40
C SER A 239 2.59 -1.61 20.71
N ASP A 240 2.81 -1.57 19.38
CA ASP A 240 3.26 -2.70 18.56
C ASP A 240 4.79 -2.87 18.54
N GLY A 241 5.52 -2.03 19.29
CA GLY A 241 6.98 -2.05 19.36
C GLY A 241 7.67 -1.23 18.26
N THR A 242 6.91 -0.59 17.37
CA THR A 242 7.44 0.41 16.43
C THR A 242 7.60 1.77 17.09
N MET A 243 8.21 2.71 16.38
CA MET A 243 8.45 4.07 16.87
C MET A 243 8.13 5.08 15.78
N SER A 244 7.44 6.16 16.15
CA SER A 244 7.12 7.26 15.26
C SER A 244 8.09 8.42 15.53
N CYS A 245 8.80 8.88 14.49
CA CYS A 245 10.02 9.68 14.68
C CYS A 245 10.09 10.93 13.79
N GLY A 246 10.57 12.02 14.37
CA GLY A 246 10.81 13.29 13.68
C GLY A 246 9.57 14.18 13.56
N LEU A 247 9.69 15.21 12.71
CA LEU A 247 8.67 16.26 12.52
C LEU A 247 7.30 15.72 12.09
N MET A 248 7.28 14.76 11.17
CA MET A 248 6.07 14.13 10.62
C MET A 248 5.83 12.72 11.19
N GLN A 249 6.53 12.34 12.27
CA GLN A 249 6.33 11.08 12.99
C GLN A 249 6.34 9.83 12.08
N ILE A 250 7.44 9.66 11.33
CA ILE A 250 7.63 8.51 10.44
C ILE A 250 7.78 7.24 11.28
N ASN A 251 6.94 6.24 11.01
CA ASN A 251 6.95 4.96 11.72
C ASN A 251 8.13 4.09 11.25
N VAL A 252 8.90 3.56 12.20
CA VAL A 252 10.09 2.73 11.99
C VAL A 252 10.17 1.60 13.01
N SER A 253 10.96 0.56 12.71
CA SER A 253 11.06 -0.64 13.57
C SER A 253 12.33 -0.67 14.43
N THR A 254 13.29 0.22 14.17
CA THR A 254 14.58 0.24 14.87
C THR A 254 14.93 1.62 15.41
N GLN A 255 15.63 1.65 16.55
CA GLN A 255 16.11 2.90 17.16
C GLN A 255 17.06 3.67 16.22
N THR A 256 17.89 2.96 15.45
CA THR A 256 18.82 3.56 14.49
C THR A 256 18.09 4.32 13.38
N GLU A 257 17.02 3.75 12.82
CA GLU A 257 16.17 4.45 11.84
C GLU A 257 15.48 5.66 12.47
N CYS A 258 15.03 5.54 13.72
CA CYS A 258 14.40 6.65 14.42
C CYS A 258 15.37 7.82 14.62
N ASP A 259 16.59 7.53 15.06
CA ASP A 259 17.64 8.54 15.27
C ASP A 259 18.07 9.22 13.97
N TYR A 260 18.02 8.48 12.84
CA TYR A 260 18.19 9.08 11.51
C TYR A 260 17.13 10.14 11.25
N TRP A 261 15.85 9.80 11.40
CA TRP A 261 14.75 10.74 11.15
C TRP A 261 14.75 11.96 12.07
N LYS A 262 15.22 11.79 13.31
CA LYS A 262 15.37 12.89 14.29
C LYS A 262 16.50 13.86 13.93
N THR A 263 17.50 13.40 13.19
CA THR A 263 18.66 14.21 12.78
C THR A 263 18.56 14.73 11.34
N HIS A 264 17.61 14.22 10.56
CA HIS A 264 17.38 14.59 9.15
C HIS A 264 15.97 15.18 8.94
N PRO A 265 15.64 16.35 9.55
CA PRO A 265 14.27 16.91 9.52
C PRO A 265 13.79 17.26 8.12
N ALA A 266 14.66 17.69 7.20
CA ALA A 266 14.28 18.00 5.83
C ALA A 266 13.81 16.74 5.07
N GLU A 267 14.55 15.63 5.22
CA GLU A 267 14.18 14.35 4.62
C GLU A 267 12.95 13.74 5.32
N ASN A 268 12.82 13.93 6.63
CA ASN A 268 11.63 13.53 7.38
C ASN A 268 10.37 14.20 6.83
N ILE A 269 10.44 15.51 6.52
CA ILE A 269 9.35 16.23 5.87
C ILE A 269 9.06 15.68 4.47
N GLN A 270 10.09 15.41 3.67
CA GLN A 270 9.92 14.81 2.34
C GLN A 270 9.22 13.45 2.44
N LYS A 271 9.69 12.58 3.33
CA LYS A 271 9.12 11.23 3.50
C LYS A 271 7.70 11.26 4.05
N GLY A 272 7.41 12.14 5.01
CA GLY A 272 6.06 12.29 5.57
C GLY A 272 5.08 12.86 4.55
N THR A 273 5.51 13.85 3.77
CA THR A 273 4.68 14.44 2.69
C THR A 273 4.43 13.43 1.57
N GLU A 274 5.40 12.58 1.27
CA GLU A 274 5.24 11.47 0.34
C GLU A 274 4.17 10.46 0.80
N ILE A 275 4.21 10.06 2.09
CA ILE A 275 3.19 9.18 2.70
C ILE A 275 1.82 9.87 2.66
N LEU A 276 1.75 11.16 3.01
CA LEU A 276 0.54 11.97 2.95
C LEU A 276 -0.03 12.05 1.53
N GLY A 277 0.82 12.20 0.50
CA GLY A 277 0.39 12.19 -0.90
C GLY A 277 -0.29 10.88 -1.30
N GLY A 278 0.21 9.74 -0.80
CA GLY A 278 -0.47 8.46 -0.96
C GLY A 278 -1.86 8.45 -0.30
N LYS A 279 -2.00 9.04 0.90
CA LYS A 279 -3.29 9.16 1.60
C LYS A 279 -4.27 10.08 0.86
N VAL A 280 -3.79 11.18 0.29
CA VAL A 280 -4.59 12.08 -0.55
C VAL A 280 -5.09 11.39 -1.82
N ALA A 281 -4.24 10.61 -2.49
CA ALA A 281 -4.64 9.84 -3.67
C ALA A 281 -5.71 8.79 -3.34
N ARG A 282 -5.54 8.07 -2.22
CA ARG A 282 -6.53 7.11 -1.73
C ARG A 282 -7.84 7.79 -1.33
N ALA A 283 -7.77 8.91 -0.60
CA ALA A 283 -8.93 9.70 -0.21
C ALA A 283 -9.74 10.17 -1.42
N ARG A 284 -9.08 10.65 -2.49
CA ARG A 284 -9.75 11.02 -3.75
C ARG A 284 -10.51 9.85 -4.35
N THR A 285 -9.88 8.68 -4.42
CA THR A 285 -10.50 7.46 -4.96
C THR A 285 -11.74 7.05 -4.17
N ILE A 286 -11.68 7.13 -2.84
CA ILE A 286 -12.82 6.80 -1.98
C ILE A 286 -13.92 7.85 -2.10
N MET A 287 -13.56 9.13 -2.14
CA MET A 287 -14.51 10.24 -2.30
C MET A 287 -15.29 10.11 -3.62
N ASP A 288 -14.61 9.81 -4.72
CA ASP A 288 -15.22 9.58 -6.03
C ASP A 288 -16.12 8.32 -6.05
N ALA A 289 -15.76 7.29 -5.27
CA ALA A 289 -16.52 6.05 -5.20
C ALA A 289 -17.78 6.13 -4.31
N GLN A 290 -17.73 6.93 -3.23
CA GLN A 290 -18.79 7.01 -2.22
C GLN A 290 -19.65 8.28 -2.35
N ASP A 291 -19.28 9.21 -3.24
CA ASP A 291 -19.97 10.49 -3.45
C ASP A 291 -20.13 11.30 -2.15
N TYR A 292 -19.07 11.34 -1.35
CA TYR A 292 -19.08 12.12 -0.10
C TYR A 292 -19.09 13.62 -0.42
N THR A 293 -20.15 14.32 -0.01
CA THR A 293 -20.32 15.76 -0.29
C THR A 293 -20.03 16.68 0.91
N THR A 294 -19.84 16.11 2.09
CA THR A 294 -19.75 16.85 3.37
C THR A 294 -18.34 16.90 3.96
N VAL A 295 -17.39 16.19 3.34
CA VAL A 295 -15.97 16.16 3.71
C VAL A 295 -15.08 16.56 2.55
N THR A 296 -13.83 16.94 2.85
CA THR A 296 -12.80 17.20 1.83
C THR A 296 -11.76 16.09 1.75
N ILE A 297 -11.02 16.04 0.65
CA ILE A 297 -9.93 15.08 0.44
C ILE A 297 -8.87 15.23 1.53
N GLU A 298 -8.56 16.46 1.93
CA GLU A 298 -7.56 16.76 2.97
C GLU A 298 -8.02 16.24 4.34
N GLN A 299 -9.32 16.31 4.64
CA GLN A 299 -9.87 15.77 5.88
C GLN A 299 -9.77 14.24 5.90
N MET A 300 -10.16 13.60 4.80
CA MET A 300 -10.05 12.15 4.63
C MET A 300 -8.59 11.66 4.65
N ALA A 301 -7.69 12.41 4.03
CA ALA A 301 -6.26 12.10 4.04
C ALA A 301 -5.66 12.24 5.44
N SER A 302 -6.05 13.27 6.18
CA SER A 302 -5.62 13.49 7.57
C SER A 302 -6.13 12.39 8.49
N ALA A 303 -7.38 11.98 8.34
CA ALA A 303 -7.95 10.86 9.08
C ALA A 303 -7.13 9.57 8.82
N ALA A 304 -6.86 9.25 7.56
CA ALA A 304 -6.07 8.08 7.19
C ALA A 304 -4.56 8.20 7.47
N TYR A 305 -4.05 9.40 7.75
CA TYR A 305 -2.69 9.62 8.23
C TYR A 305 -2.57 9.25 9.72
N ASN A 306 -3.58 9.63 10.52
CA ASN A 306 -3.63 9.33 11.95
C ASN A 306 -4.06 7.90 12.27
N CYS A 307 -4.91 7.30 11.44
CA CYS A 307 -5.62 6.05 11.70
C CYS A 307 -5.33 4.96 10.64
N CYS A 308 -5.40 3.67 10.95
CA CYS A 308 -5.35 3.03 12.27
C CYS A 308 -4.52 1.74 12.18
N ALA A 309 -3.75 1.42 13.23
CA ALA A 309 -2.88 0.24 13.26
C ALA A 309 -3.66 -1.10 13.25
N ASN A 310 -4.98 -1.06 13.45
CA ASN A 310 -5.88 -2.22 13.39
C ASN A 310 -6.29 -2.61 11.94
N GLY A 311 -5.80 -1.88 10.92
CA GLY A 311 -6.16 -2.12 9.52
C GLY A 311 -7.53 -1.58 9.13
N GLU A 312 -8.22 -0.88 10.02
CA GLU A 312 -9.47 -0.21 9.71
C GLU A 312 -9.20 1.03 8.85
N ASP A 313 -9.93 1.14 7.73
CA ASP A 313 -9.89 2.34 6.91
C ASP A 313 -10.91 3.36 7.45
N PRO A 314 -10.46 4.49 8.04
CA PRO A 314 -11.34 5.51 8.59
C PRO A 314 -12.27 6.13 7.55
N ASN A 315 -11.89 6.06 6.27
CA ASN A 315 -12.65 6.64 5.16
C ASN A 315 -13.73 5.70 4.60
N SER A 316 -13.80 4.46 5.10
CA SER A 316 -14.90 3.55 4.78
C SER A 316 -16.24 4.18 5.16
N PRO A 317 -17.35 3.81 4.49
CA PRO A 317 -18.69 4.27 4.86
C PRO A 317 -19.01 3.92 6.32
N SER A 318 -19.62 4.86 7.03
CA SER A 318 -20.14 4.60 8.37
C SER A 318 -21.34 3.64 8.30
N ASN A 319 -21.35 2.65 9.20
CA ASN A 319 -22.54 1.79 9.38
C ASN A 319 -23.60 2.48 10.25
N ASP A 320 -23.18 3.45 11.04
CA ASP A 320 -24.02 4.07 12.07
C ASP A 320 -24.62 5.37 11.57
N CYS A 321 -23.89 6.19 10.81
CA CYS A 321 -24.42 7.39 10.17
C CYS A 321 -24.95 7.07 8.77
N THR A 322 -26.26 6.85 8.68
CA THR A 322 -26.94 6.44 7.45
C THR A 322 -28.16 7.31 7.17
N SER A 323 -28.71 7.20 5.96
CA SER A 323 -29.97 7.88 5.65
C SER A 323 -31.13 7.43 6.56
N ALA A 324 -31.05 6.22 7.13
CA ALA A 324 -32.06 5.67 8.04
C ALA A 324 -32.17 6.44 9.37
N ASN A 325 -31.09 7.06 9.83
CA ASN A 325 -31.10 7.95 11.00
C ASN A 325 -30.86 9.42 10.64
N GLY A 326 -31.13 9.78 9.38
CA GLY A 326 -31.14 11.16 8.92
C GLY A 326 -29.77 11.75 8.60
N TRP A 327 -28.74 10.94 8.38
CA TRP A 327 -27.40 11.39 7.98
C TRP A 327 -27.16 11.19 6.47
N ASN A 328 -26.36 12.09 5.88
CA ASN A 328 -25.72 11.79 4.59
C ASN A 328 -24.72 10.64 4.76
N LEU A 329 -24.43 9.93 3.68
CA LEU A 329 -23.35 8.94 3.70
C LEU A 329 -22.03 9.68 4.00
N ILE A 330 -21.41 9.33 5.12
CA ILE A 330 -20.17 9.95 5.59
C ILE A 330 -19.15 8.87 5.98
N PRO A 331 -17.84 9.18 5.93
CA PRO A 331 -16.83 8.26 6.38
C PRO A 331 -16.95 7.98 7.88
N LYS A 332 -16.49 6.80 8.32
CA LYS A 332 -16.50 6.37 9.72
C LYS A 332 -15.90 7.40 10.66
N TRP A 333 -14.76 7.99 10.32
CA TRP A 333 -14.11 8.99 11.16
C TRP A 333 -14.97 10.23 11.42
N ALA A 334 -15.87 10.55 10.50
CA ALA A 334 -16.72 11.74 10.59
C ALA A 334 -18.03 11.47 11.36
N CYS A 335 -18.39 10.20 11.55
CA CYS A 335 -19.62 9.81 12.20
C CYS A 335 -19.51 9.97 13.73
N PRO A 336 -20.44 10.69 14.38
CA PRO A 336 -20.43 10.82 15.83
C PRO A 336 -21.03 9.64 16.59
N ILE A 337 -21.71 8.73 15.89
CA ILE A 337 -22.40 7.59 16.48
C ILE A 337 -21.40 6.43 16.56
N ASP A 338 -21.35 5.77 17.72
CA ASP A 338 -20.51 4.59 17.99
C ASP A 338 -19.07 4.66 17.45
N PRO A 339 -18.29 5.70 17.81
CA PRO A 339 -16.97 5.96 17.27
C PRO A 339 -15.89 4.97 17.76
N GLY A 340 -16.27 3.93 18.49
CA GLY A 340 -15.38 2.90 19.01
C GLY A 340 -14.64 3.30 20.29
N VAL A 341 -13.80 2.39 20.77
CA VAL A 341 -13.05 2.52 22.04
C VAL A 341 -11.55 2.42 21.79
N GLY A 342 -10.75 3.04 22.66
CA GLY A 342 -9.28 3.00 22.62
C GLY A 342 -8.64 4.16 21.84
N ASP A 343 -7.34 4.02 21.53
CA ASP A 343 -6.50 5.05 20.90
C ASP A 343 -6.88 5.36 19.43
N PHE A 344 -7.66 4.47 18.82
CA PHE A 344 -8.16 4.57 17.45
C PHE A 344 -9.65 4.93 17.39
N ASN A 345 -10.20 5.46 18.48
CA ASN A 345 -11.57 5.98 18.51
C ASN A 345 -11.73 7.07 17.43
N MET A 346 -12.77 6.95 16.61
CA MET A 346 -13.08 7.87 15.50
C MET A 346 -13.27 9.32 15.96
N CYS A 347 -13.61 9.58 17.23
CA CYS A 347 -13.57 10.91 17.81
C CYS A 347 -12.17 11.53 17.78
N ALA A 348 -11.15 10.75 18.15
CA ALA A 348 -9.77 11.21 18.15
C ALA A 348 -9.26 11.41 16.70
N VAL A 349 -9.68 10.54 15.79
CA VAL A 349 -9.39 10.67 14.36
C VAL A 349 -10.04 11.93 13.79
N LYS A 350 -11.28 12.23 14.19
CA LYS A 350 -11.97 13.48 13.84
C LYS A 350 -11.25 14.71 14.38
N ASP A 351 -10.86 14.71 15.66
CA ASP A 351 -10.09 15.81 16.25
C ASP A 351 -8.82 16.09 15.45
N TYR A 352 -8.09 15.03 15.13
CA TYR A 352 -6.89 15.12 14.33
C TYR A 352 -7.20 15.69 12.94
N ALA A 353 -8.11 15.06 12.19
CA ALA A 353 -8.40 15.44 10.81
C ALA A 353 -8.87 16.88 10.69
N CYS A 354 -9.78 17.30 11.56
CA CYS A 354 -10.33 18.64 11.54
C CYS A 354 -9.34 19.70 12.04
N SER A 355 -8.52 19.40 13.05
CA SER A 355 -7.49 20.36 13.52
C SER A 355 -6.35 20.56 12.53
N VAL A 356 -5.98 19.53 11.77
CA VAL A 356 -4.99 19.65 10.69
C VAL A 356 -5.55 20.48 9.54
N THR A 357 -6.76 20.16 9.08
CA THR A 357 -7.35 20.83 7.92
C THR A 357 -7.79 22.26 8.20
N ALA A 358 -8.00 22.63 9.47
CA ALA A 358 -8.15 24.02 9.87
C ALA A 358 -6.91 24.90 9.57
N CYS A 359 -5.77 24.30 9.21
CA CYS A 359 -4.57 25.02 8.80
C CYS A 359 -4.54 25.40 7.31
N ILE A 360 -5.45 24.88 6.49
CA ILE A 360 -5.49 25.05 5.03
C ILE A 360 -6.43 26.19 4.67
#